data_AF-A0A957T0C9-F1
#
_entry.id   AF-A0A957T0C9-F1
#
_cell.length_a   1.000
_cell.length_b   1.000
_cell.length_c   1.000
_cell.angle_alpha   90.00
_cell.angle_beta   90.00
_cell.angle_gamma   90.00
#
_symmetry.space_group_name_H-M   'P 1'
#
loop_
_entity.id
_entity.type
_entity.pdbx_description
1 polymer ?
#
loop_
_entity_poly.entity_id
_entity_poly.type
_entity_poly.pdbx_seq_one_letter_code
_entity_poly.pdbx_strand_id
1 'polypeptide(L)'
;MYNILMKRTIVLSEYQPRLFPADALCEATAQRLWQHHARLVSVDFPSPKTAGQWQLTAQGWAGIVPVAPDLTLVLQPKVAIAHLLQMVDLVYDLQSFQLLRGTVPALTVPEFYEHLAILLAQRTVDRCRHGLHRPYQRHEAATAFVRGRLHIVELLRRPVPMTMPCIYHEQAVDVVDNRILRWTLERILQSDLGRDVAPSRMRSTVHDALRSLRSAVALQPFTAVDCRNRRYTRLNADYAQLHALCAFFLEASGPSHLPGDTESVPFVVNMAQLYEQFVAAWLQRSLPAIWQLQIQERHALSDQLHFAIDLVLYDRAAGKPVAVLDTKYKVPAAGPDTADVAQVVAYAAAKGAAEAYLIYPQPLHEPLDATVGGVHVRTVAFALDGDLHEAGVQLLKSLAVHISGVR
;
A
#
# COMPACT_ATOMS: atom_id res chain seq x y z
N MET A 1 14.07 -8.60 -39.79
CA MET A 1 14.60 -7.43 -39.07
C MET A 1 13.72 -7.18 -37.86
N TYR A 2 14.16 -7.58 -36.68
CA TYR A 2 13.52 -7.15 -35.43
C TYR A 2 13.84 -5.66 -35.26
N ASN A 3 12.86 -4.78 -35.48
CA ASN A 3 12.97 -3.40 -35.02
C ASN A 3 13.03 -3.47 -33.49
N ILE A 4 14.19 -3.18 -32.92
CA ILE A 4 14.32 -2.92 -31.50
C ILE A 4 13.59 -1.60 -31.28
N LEU A 5 12.31 -1.66 -30.92
CA LEU A 5 11.56 -0.49 -30.46
C LEU A 5 12.28 0.04 -29.22
N MET A 6 12.90 1.22 -29.34
CA MET A 6 13.50 1.88 -28.18
C MET A 6 12.38 2.23 -27.20
N LYS A 7 12.45 1.69 -25.99
CA LYS A 7 11.49 2.03 -24.94
C LYS A 7 11.59 3.50 -24.58
N ARG A 8 10.48 4.21 -24.74
CA ARG A 8 10.31 5.61 -24.37
C ARG A 8 9.78 5.69 -22.94
N THR A 9 10.44 6.51 -22.14
CA THR A 9 9.99 6.83 -20.77
C THR A 9 9.47 8.27 -20.73
N ILE A 10 8.24 8.45 -20.27
CA ILE A 10 7.65 9.77 -20.02
C ILE A 10 7.52 9.95 -18.52
N VAL A 11 8.16 11.00 -18.00
CA VAL A 11 8.04 11.40 -16.59
C VAL A 11 6.94 12.45 -16.46
N LEU A 12 5.99 12.21 -15.55
CA LEU A 12 4.90 13.13 -15.22
C LEU A 12 4.97 13.45 -13.73
N SER A 13 4.94 14.73 -13.39
CA SER A 13 4.86 15.19 -11.99
C SER A 13 3.39 15.30 -11.57
N GLU A 14 3.10 14.93 -10.32
CA GLU A 14 1.77 14.93 -9.74
C GLU A 14 1.03 16.27 -9.95
N TYR A 15 -0.16 16.23 -10.53
CA TYR A 15 -1.02 17.38 -10.85
C TYR A 15 -0.40 18.48 -11.73
N GLN A 16 0.76 18.24 -12.35
CA GLN A 16 1.37 19.16 -13.30
C GLN A 16 1.07 18.72 -14.74
N PRO A 17 0.30 19.49 -15.51
CA PRO A 17 0.00 19.14 -16.89
C PRO A 17 1.26 19.26 -17.76
N ARG A 18 1.51 18.24 -18.58
CA ARG A 18 2.61 18.24 -19.55
C ARG A 18 2.05 18.11 -20.96
N LEU A 19 2.44 19.06 -21.83
CA LEU A 19 2.03 19.10 -23.22
C LEU A 19 2.99 18.29 -24.09
N PHE A 20 2.44 17.57 -25.07
CA PHE A 20 3.18 16.81 -26.05
C PHE A 20 2.64 17.10 -27.46
N PRO A 21 3.51 17.24 -28.48
CA PRO A 21 3.11 17.34 -29.88
C PRO A 21 2.14 16.20 -30.31
N ALA A 22 1.27 16.45 -31.27
CA ALA A 22 0.25 15.48 -31.72
C ALA A 22 0.84 14.14 -32.22
N ASP A 23 2.04 14.18 -32.81
CA ASP A 23 2.79 13.03 -33.30
C ASP A 23 3.58 12.30 -32.20
N ALA A 24 3.68 12.87 -31.00
CA ALA A 24 4.43 12.29 -29.90
C ALA A 24 3.75 11.04 -29.30
N LEU A 25 2.44 10.89 -29.46
CA LEU A 25 1.68 9.72 -29.00
C LEU A 25 0.74 9.31 -30.12
N CYS A 26 0.78 8.04 -30.53
CA CYS A 26 -0.22 7.54 -31.45
C CYS A 26 -1.59 7.45 -30.74
N GLU A 27 -2.65 7.63 -31.52
CA GLU A 27 -4.02 7.71 -30.99
C GLU A 27 -4.42 6.45 -30.21
N ALA A 28 -4.01 5.27 -30.67
CA ALA A 28 -4.26 4.00 -29.99
C ALA A 28 -3.66 3.95 -28.57
N THR A 29 -2.45 4.46 -28.39
CA THR A 29 -1.78 4.52 -27.07
C THR A 29 -2.46 5.52 -26.15
N ALA A 30 -2.87 6.67 -26.68
CA ALA A 30 -3.61 7.66 -25.90
C ALA A 30 -5.02 7.17 -25.49
N GLN A 31 -5.72 6.48 -26.39
CA GLN A 31 -6.99 5.83 -26.07
C GLN A 31 -6.83 4.76 -25.00
N ARG A 32 -5.76 3.94 -25.06
CA ARG A 32 -5.46 2.95 -24.03
C ARG A 32 -5.20 3.60 -22.66
N LEU A 33 -4.42 4.69 -22.62
CA LEU A 33 -4.23 5.47 -21.40
C LEU A 33 -5.56 5.97 -20.84
N TRP A 34 -6.39 6.55 -21.69
CA TRP A 34 -7.68 7.09 -21.30
C TRP A 34 -8.68 6.02 -20.84
N GLN A 35 -8.68 4.83 -21.44
CA GLN A 35 -9.63 3.76 -21.09
C GLN A 35 -9.20 2.95 -19.86
N HIS A 36 -7.91 2.61 -19.76
CA HIS A 36 -7.42 1.68 -18.74
C HIS A 36 -6.72 2.39 -17.57
N HIS A 37 -6.21 3.61 -17.78
CA HIS A 37 -5.42 4.33 -16.79
C HIS A 37 -5.97 5.71 -16.43
N ALA A 38 -7.26 6.00 -16.70
CA ALA A 38 -7.92 7.27 -16.38
C ALA A 38 -7.75 7.73 -14.92
N ARG A 39 -7.69 6.76 -13.99
CA ARG A 39 -7.49 7.04 -12.56
C ARG A 39 -6.07 7.51 -12.24
N LEU A 40 -5.09 7.12 -13.05
CA LEU A 40 -3.67 7.39 -12.85
C LEU A 40 -3.25 8.67 -13.57
N VAL A 41 -3.74 8.85 -14.80
CA VAL A 41 -3.37 9.96 -15.68
C VAL A 41 -4.62 10.44 -16.43
N SER A 42 -4.90 11.74 -16.35
CA SER A 42 -5.90 12.37 -17.22
C SER A 42 -5.26 12.70 -18.57
N VAL A 43 -6.01 12.45 -19.64
CA VAL A 43 -5.59 12.65 -21.03
C VAL A 43 -6.55 13.65 -21.67
N ASP A 44 -6.06 14.85 -22.00
CA ASP A 44 -6.78 15.75 -22.91
C ASP A 44 -6.25 15.56 -24.33
N PHE A 45 -7.17 15.33 -25.26
CA PHE A 45 -6.88 15.09 -26.67
C PHE A 45 -6.52 16.41 -27.39
N PRO A 46 -5.70 16.35 -28.46
CA PRO A 46 -5.42 17.47 -29.34
C PRO A 46 -6.69 18.18 -29.76
N SER A 47 -6.85 19.40 -29.27
CA SER A 47 -8.03 20.23 -29.50
C SER A 47 -7.61 21.71 -29.53
N PRO A 48 -8.48 22.62 -29.98
CA PRO A 48 -8.20 24.05 -29.89
C PRO A 48 -7.85 24.50 -28.45
N LYS A 49 -8.44 23.87 -27.42
CA LYS A 49 -8.14 24.14 -26.00
C LYS A 49 -6.70 23.81 -25.62
N THR A 50 -6.12 22.79 -26.25
CA THR A 50 -4.74 22.34 -26.02
C THR A 50 -3.79 22.78 -27.13
N ALA A 51 -4.19 23.73 -27.99
CA ALA A 51 -3.42 24.15 -29.16
C ALA A 51 -2.98 22.99 -30.08
N GLY A 52 -3.81 21.95 -30.21
CA GLY A 52 -3.50 20.77 -31.02
C GLY A 52 -2.47 19.82 -30.40
N GLN A 53 -2.20 19.93 -29.11
CA GLN A 53 -1.26 19.07 -28.38
C GLN A 53 -1.99 18.08 -27.46
N TRP A 54 -1.35 16.95 -27.18
CA TRP A 54 -1.76 16.07 -26.10
C TRP A 54 -1.42 16.73 -24.75
N GLN A 55 -2.30 16.61 -23.78
CA GLN A 55 -1.99 16.99 -22.39
C GLN A 55 -2.16 15.79 -21.48
N LEU A 56 -1.08 15.41 -20.80
CA LEU A 56 -1.10 14.35 -19.79
C LEU A 56 -0.92 14.98 -18.40
N THR A 57 -1.76 14.59 -17.44
CA THR A 57 -1.63 15.05 -16.04
C THR A 57 -1.75 13.86 -15.09
N ALA A 58 -0.74 13.64 -14.25
CA ALA A 58 -0.77 12.57 -13.24
C ALA A 58 -1.74 12.92 -12.09
N GLN A 59 -2.52 11.94 -11.63
CA GLN A 59 -3.67 12.14 -10.74
C GLN A 59 -3.45 11.59 -9.31
N GLY A 60 -2.45 12.11 -8.58
CA GLY A 60 -2.23 11.74 -7.17
C GLY A 60 -1.64 10.34 -6.94
N TRP A 61 -1.07 9.72 -7.98
CA TRP A 61 -0.37 8.43 -7.90
C TRP A 61 1.13 8.61 -8.14
N ALA A 62 1.94 7.81 -7.44
CA ALA A 62 3.38 7.72 -7.65
C ALA A 62 3.76 6.30 -8.07
N GLY A 63 4.55 6.14 -9.13
CA GLY A 63 4.86 4.80 -9.61
C GLY A 63 5.25 4.71 -11.07
N ILE A 64 5.18 3.50 -11.61
CA ILE A 64 5.61 3.12 -12.95
C ILE A 64 4.47 2.39 -13.63
N VAL A 65 4.05 2.93 -14.77
CA VAL A 65 2.91 2.44 -15.53
C VAL A 65 3.40 2.05 -16.93
N PRO A 66 3.57 0.74 -17.20
CA PRO A 66 3.76 0.27 -18.56
C PRO A 66 2.45 0.46 -19.33
N VAL A 67 2.50 1.17 -20.45
CA VAL A 67 1.32 1.51 -21.26
C VAL A 67 1.29 0.66 -22.53
N ALA A 68 2.45 0.52 -23.14
CA ALA A 68 2.69 -0.24 -24.36
C ALA A 68 4.10 -0.85 -24.27
N PRO A 69 4.44 -1.85 -25.10
CA PRO A 69 5.77 -2.48 -25.09
C PRO A 69 6.94 -1.50 -25.22
N ASP A 70 6.71 -0.35 -25.86
CA ASP A 70 7.66 0.72 -26.13
C ASP A 70 7.40 2.00 -25.32
N LEU A 71 6.39 2.04 -24.43
CA LEU A 71 6.06 3.23 -23.65
C LEU A 71 5.82 2.91 -22.17
N THR A 72 6.58 3.59 -21.31
CA THR A 72 6.41 3.55 -19.86
C THR A 72 6.23 4.97 -19.30
N LEU A 73 5.25 5.15 -18.42
CA LEU A 73 5.11 6.38 -17.64
C LEU A 73 5.75 6.20 -16.26
N VAL A 74 6.45 7.24 -15.81
CA VAL A 74 6.94 7.36 -14.44
C VAL A 74 6.20 8.53 -13.79
N LEU A 75 5.33 8.21 -12.84
CA LEU A 75 4.54 9.18 -12.08
C LEU A 75 5.34 9.58 -10.84
N GLN A 76 5.76 10.84 -10.79
CA GLN A 76 6.55 11.39 -9.69
C GLN A 76 5.62 12.08 -8.68
N PRO A 77 5.74 11.76 -7.38
CA PRO A 77 5.01 12.48 -6.34
C PRO A 77 5.54 13.90 -6.21
N LYS A 78 4.72 14.81 -5.66
CA LYS A 78 5.14 16.17 -5.34
C LYS A 78 6.09 16.26 -4.14
N VAL A 79 6.20 15.20 -3.34
CA VAL A 79 7.13 15.07 -2.21
C VAL A 79 8.38 14.31 -2.62
N ALA A 80 9.50 14.55 -1.93
CA ALA A 80 10.72 13.79 -2.15
C ALA A 80 10.49 12.28 -1.90
N ILE A 81 11.15 11.43 -2.70
CA ILE A 81 11.05 9.96 -2.60
C ILE A 81 11.49 9.45 -1.22
N ALA A 82 12.40 10.18 -0.57
CA ALA A 82 12.78 9.94 0.82
C ALA A 82 11.58 9.91 1.77
N HIS A 83 10.65 10.87 1.63
CA HIS A 83 9.47 10.98 2.49
C HIS A 83 8.44 9.89 2.15
N LEU A 84 8.31 9.53 0.86
CA LEU A 84 7.49 8.37 0.46
C LEU A 84 8.00 7.08 1.13
N LEU A 85 9.32 6.86 1.13
CA LEU A 85 9.93 5.72 1.79
C LEU A 85 9.71 5.74 3.31
N GLN A 86 9.76 6.91 3.95
CA GLN A 86 9.44 7.07 5.37
C GLN A 86 7.99 6.71 5.68
N MET A 87 7.05 7.16 4.85
CA MET A 87 5.64 6.81 5.01
C MET A 87 5.44 5.29 4.88
N VAL A 88 6.01 4.67 3.84
CA VAL A 88 5.91 3.23 3.62
C VAL A 88 6.57 2.44 4.76
N ASP A 89 7.74 2.85 5.25
CA ASP A 89 8.39 2.16 6.36
C ASP A 89 7.55 2.18 7.63
N LEU A 90 6.91 3.30 7.93
CA LEU A 90 6.05 3.43 9.11
C LEU A 90 4.74 2.65 8.95
N VAL A 91 4.09 2.72 7.79
CA VAL A 91 2.80 2.05 7.53
C VAL A 91 2.95 0.53 7.56
N TYR A 92 4.02 0.00 6.96
CA TYR A 92 4.24 -1.45 6.84
C TYR A 92 5.25 -2.00 7.87
N ASP A 93 5.76 -1.17 8.80
CA ASP A 93 6.71 -1.55 9.86
C ASP A 93 7.97 -2.26 9.31
N LEU A 94 8.55 -1.70 8.24
CA LEU A 94 9.60 -2.40 7.47
C LEU A 94 10.98 -2.35 8.14
N GLN A 95 11.20 -1.41 9.07
CA GLN A 95 12.47 -1.10 9.73
C GLN A 95 13.64 -0.87 8.74
N SER A 96 13.29 -0.43 7.54
CA SER A 96 14.19 -0.24 6.39
C SER A 96 15.10 0.98 6.56
N PHE A 97 14.73 1.97 7.37
CA PHE A 97 15.56 3.17 7.60
C PHE A 97 16.94 2.90 8.18
N GLN A 98 17.10 1.79 8.93
CA GLN A 98 18.43 1.39 9.40
C GLN A 98 19.34 0.95 8.24
N LEU A 99 18.78 0.39 7.17
CA LEU A 99 19.51 -0.08 5.99
C LEU A 99 19.84 1.04 4.99
N LEU A 100 19.14 2.17 5.09
CA LEU A 100 19.17 3.24 4.08
C LEU A 100 19.94 4.49 4.52
N ARG A 101 20.60 4.47 5.69
CA ARG A 101 21.42 5.57 6.19
C ARG A 101 22.52 5.93 5.18
N GLY A 102 22.32 7.02 4.42
CA GLY A 102 23.34 7.64 3.55
C GLY A 102 22.97 7.84 2.08
N THR A 103 21.92 7.19 1.55
CA THR A 103 21.65 7.16 0.08
C THR A 103 20.27 7.68 -0.32
N VAL A 104 19.45 8.12 0.65
CA VAL A 104 18.02 8.44 0.46
C VAL A 104 17.71 9.73 -0.32
N PRO A 105 18.49 10.84 -0.25
CA PRO A 105 18.02 12.13 -0.76
C PRO A 105 17.76 12.21 -2.27
N ALA A 106 18.32 11.30 -3.08
CA ALA A 106 18.34 11.40 -4.55
C ALA A 106 17.64 10.24 -5.28
N LEU A 107 16.91 9.37 -4.56
CA LEU A 107 16.25 8.23 -5.20
C LEU A 107 15.16 8.69 -6.16
N THR A 108 15.13 8.08 -7.34
CA THR A 108 14.03 8.13 -8.29
C THR A 108 12.96 7.08 -7.94
N VAL A 109 11.77 7.20 -8.53
CA VAL A 109 10.68 6.21 -8.34
C VAL A 109 11.11 4.78 -8.75
N PRO A 110 11.79 4.55 -9.89
CA PRO A 110 12.33 3.23 -10.24
C PRO A 110 13.33 2.70 -9.23
N GLU A 111 14.27 3.54 -8.76
CA GLU A 111 15.25 3.12 -7.76
C GLU A 111 14.56 2.77 -6.44
N PHE A 112 13.57 3.54 -6.00
CA PHE A 112 12.78 3.23 -4.81
C PHE A 112 12.13 1.84 -4.90
N TYR A 113 11.51 1.52 -6.04
CA TYR A 113 10.95 0.19 -6.28
C TYR A 113 12.03 -0.89 -6.22
N GLU A 114 13.14 -0.69 -6.92
CA GLU A 114 14.25 -1.64 -6.97
C GLU A 114 14.78 -1.94 -5.57
N HIS A 115 14.96 -0.93 -4.74
CA HIS A 115 15.44 -1.09 -3.37
C HIS A 115 14.50 -1.97 -2.53
N LEU A 116 13.20 -1.72 -2.59
CA LEU A 116 12.22 -2.54 -1.85
C LEU A 116 12.14 -3.97 -2.41
N ALA A 117 12.30 -4.15 -3.71
CA ALA A 117 12.27 -5.47 -4.35
C ALA A 117 13.50 -6.29 -3.96
N ILE A 118 14.68 -5.67 -3.96
CA ILE A 118 15.93 -6.27 -3.47
C ILE A 118 15.80 -6.61 -1.99
N LEU A 119 15.24 -5.72 -1.17
CA LEU A 119 15.04 -5.96 0.26
C LEU A 119 14.17 -7.19 0.52
N LEU A 120 13.03 -7.31 -0.17
CA LEU A 120 12.15 -8.48 -0.06
C LEU A 120 12.88 -9.75 -0.51
N ALA A 121 13.57 -9.70 -1.64
CA ALA A 121 14.30 -10.85 -2.18
C ALA A 121 15.42 -11.32 -1.24
N GLN A 122 16.22 -10.41 -0.70
CA GLN A 122 17.28 -10.72 0.26
C GLN A 122 16.71 -11.34 1.54
N ARG A 123 15.69 -10.73 2.15
CA ARG A 123 15.04 -11.28 3.35
C ARG A 123 14.43 -12.66 3.07
N THR A 124 13.90 -12.89 1.86
CA THR A 124 13.38 -14.20 1.45
C THR A 124 14.50 -15.24 1.32
N VAL A 125 15.64 -14.88 0.72
CA VAL A 125 16.82 -15.77 0.64
C VAL A 125 17.33 -16.11 2.04
N ASP A 126 17.43 -15.13 2.93
CA ASP A 126 17.87 -15.36 4.30
C ASP A 126 16.89 -16.24 5.07
N ARG A 127 15.57 -16.05 4.88
CA ARG A 127 14.56 -16.96 5.43
C ARG A 127 14.71 -18.39 4.91
N CYS A 128 14.99 -18.56 3.61
CA CYS A 128 15.26 -19.88 3.03
C CYS A 128 16.49 -20.54 3.68
N ARG A 129 17.56 -19.77 3.94
CA ARG A 129 18.78 -20.25 4.61
C ARG A 129 18.54 -20.68 6.06
N HIS A 130 17.70 -19.95 6.79
CA HIS A 130 17.29 -20.31 8.16
C HIS A 130 16.22 -21.42 8.20
N GLY A 131 15.70 -21.83 7.04
CA GLY A 131 14.64 -22.81 6.90
C GLY A 131 13.25 -22.18 6.78
N LEU A 132 12.54 -22.51 5.70
CA LEU A 132 11.16 -22.07 5.49
C LEU A 132 10.24 -22.56 6.62
N HIS A 133 9.21 -21.76 6.93
CA HIS A 133 8.21 -22.15 7.92
C HIS A 133 7.51 -23.44 7.50
N ARG A 134 7.43 -24.38 8.44
CA ARG A 134 6.87 -25.73 8.28
C ARG A 134 5.93 -26.03 9.45
N PRO A 135 4.67 -25.57 9.42
CA PRO A 135 3.73 -25.92 10.47
C PRO A 135 3.44 -27.41 10.42
N TYR A 136 3.26 -28.01 11.60
CA TYR A 136 2.78 -29.38 11.71
C TYR A 136 1.29 -29.39 11.35
N GLN A 137 0.97 -29.90 10.16
CA GLN A 137 -0.42 -30.07 9.73
C GLN A 137 -0.89 -31.47 10.10
N ARG A 138 -2.06 -31.55 10.75
CA ARG A 138 -2.69 -32.83 11.11
C ARG A 138 -3.37 -33.41 9.87
N HIS A 139 -2.90 -34.56 9.43
CA HIS A 139 -3.48 -35.33 8.35
C HIS A 139 -4.21 -36.54 8.93
N GLU A 140 -5.41 -36.80 8.41
CA GLU A 140 -6.14 -38.04 8.60
C GLU A 140 -6.19 -38.74 7.24
N ALA A 141 -5.49 -39.86 7.09
CA ALA A 141 -5.41 -40.58 5.83
C ALA A 141 -5.32 -42.08 6.05
N ALA A 142 -5.87 -42.86 5.11
CA ALA A 142 -5.72 -44.31 5.10
C ALA A 142 -4.45 -44.67 4.32
N THR A 143 -3.41 -45.12 5.02
CA THR A 143 -2.08 -45.38 4.46
C THR A 143 -1.78 -46.88 4.43
N ALA A 144 -0.95 -47.34 3.49
CA ALA A 144 -0.56 -48.76 3.42
C ALA A 144 0.24 -49.24 4.65
N PHE A 145 0.88 -48.31 5.37
CA PHE A 145 1.67 -48.56 6.58
C PHE A 145 1.23 -47.61 7.70
N VAL A 146 1.46 -47.97 8.95
CA VAL A 146 1.12 -47.11 10.10
C VAL A 146 2.04 -45.89 10.13
N ARG A 147 1.45 -44.69 10.02
CA ARG A 147 2.16 -43.41 10.15
C ARG A 147 1.54 -42.61 11.28
N GLY A 148 2.32 -42.23 12.30
CA GLY A 148 1.80 -41.51 13.46
C GLY A 148 0.90 -42.38 14.35
N ARG A 149 -0.32 -41.90 14.66
CA ARG A 149 -1.28 -42.59 15.52
C ARG A 149 -2.39 -43.24 14.70
N LEU A 150 -2.77 -44.47 15.01
CA LEU A 150 -3.92 -45.13 14.38
C LEU A 150 -5.23 -44.47 14.80
N HIS A 151 -6.13 -44.25 13.84
CA HIS A 151 -7.49 -43.84 14.12
C HIS A 151 -8.34 -45.07 14.50
N ILE A 152 -8.20 -45.54 15.74
CA ILE A 152 -8.77 -46.81 16.23
C ILE A 152 -10.29 -46.91 15.95
N VAL A 153 -11.04 -45.82 16.18
CA VAL A 153 -12.49 -45.79 15.94
C VAL A 153 -12.85 -46.05 14.48
N GLU A 154 -12.02 -45.60 13.53
CA GLU A 154 -12.26 -45.79 12.10
C GLU A 154 -11.79 -47.18 11.65
N LEU A 155 -10.69 -47.67 12.20
CA LEU A 155 -10.19 -49.02 11.98
C LEU A 155 -11.23 -50.08 12.40
N LEU A 156 -11.84 -49.92 13.57
CA LEU A 156 -12.86 -50.85 14.09
C LEU A 156 -14.16 -50.84 13.28
N ARG A 157 -14.42 -49.80 12.48
CA ARG A 157 -15.58 -49.73 11.57
C ARG A 157 -15.36 -50.48 10.25
N ARG A 158 -14.14 -50.98 9.97
CA ARG A 158 -13.78 -51.63 8.72
C ARG A 158 -13.47 -53.12 8.97
N PRO A 159 -14.27 -54.07 8.44
CA PRO A 159 -14.10 -55.50 8.70
C PRO A 159 -12.78 -56.10 8.18
N VAL A 160 -12.28 -55.60 7.05
CA VAL A 160 -11.00 -56.01 6.44
C VAL A 160 -10.30 -54.77 5.85
N PRO A 161 -9.50 -54.04 6.64
CA PRO A 161 -8.87 -52.81 6.17
C PRO A 161 -7.69 -53.12 5.24
N MET A 162 -7.81 -52.78 3.95
CA MET A 162 -6.67 -52.79 3.00
C MET A 162 -5.70 -51.62 3.22
N THR A 163 -6.08 -50.65 4.05
CA THR A 163 -5.32 -49.45 4.41
C THR A 163 -5.56 -49.12 5.87
N MET A 164 -4.54 -48.59 6.54
CA MET A 164 -4.57 -48.23 7.96
C MET A 164 -4.98 -46.75 8.11
N PRO A 165 -6.17 -46.42 8.65
CA PRO A 165 -6.53 -45.05 8.92
C PRO A 165 -5.65 -44.48 10.03
N CYS A 166 -4.88 -43.46 9.69
CA CYS A 166 -3.82 -42.89 10.49
C CYS A 166 -4.00 -41.37 10.64
N ILE A 167 -3.80 -40.88 11.86
CA ILE A 167 -3.65 -39.48 12.21
C ILE A 167 -2.16 -39.21 12.41
N TYR A 168 -1.55 -38.43 11.51
CA TYR A 168 -0.16 -38.02 11.65
C TYR A 168 0.02 -36.54 11.40
N HIS A 169 1.16 -36.01 11.84
CA HIS A 169 1.52 -34.64 11.58
C HIS A 169 2.63 -34.62 10.52
N GLU A 170 2.41 -33.88 9.45
CA GLU A 170 3.39 -33.68 8.39
C GLU A 170 3.82 -32.22 8.36
N GLN A 171 5.12 -32.02 8.13
CA GLN A 171 5.69 -30.70 7.94
C GLN A 171 5.61 -30.35 6.45
N ALA A 172 4.67 -29.49 6.08
CA ALA A 172 4.58 -28.97 4.72
C ALA A 172 5.36 -27.66 4.61
N VAL A 173 6.24 -27.56 3.62
CA VAL A 173 6.84 -26.27 3.21
C VAL A 173 5.86 -25.46 2.37
N ASP A 174 4.95 -26.13 1.67
CA ASP A 174 3.97 -25.49 0.81
C ASP A 174 2.79 -24.92 1.61
N VAL A 175 3.06 -23.84 2.32
CA VAL A 175 2.09 -23.13 3.17
C VAL A 175 1.87 -21.71 2.69
N VAL A 176 0.72 -21.15 3.06
CA VAL A 176 0.28 -19.81 2.65
C VAL A 176 1.38 -18.76 2.84
N ASP A 177 2.08 -18.79 3.98
CA ASP A 177 3.16 -17.84 4.28
C ASP A 177 4.26 -17.86 3.19
N ASN A 178 4.68 -19.06 2.75
CA ASN A 178 5.69 -19.20 1.70
C ASN A 178 5.13 -18.92 0.30
N ARG A 179 3.87 -19.29 0.06
CA ARG A 179 3.20 -19.05 -1.24
C ARG A 179 3.02 -17.56 -1.51
N ILE A 180 2.74 -16.76 -0.49
CA ILE A 180 2.68 -15.29 -0.57
C ILE A 180 4.02 -14.71 -1.08
N LEU A 181 5.15 -15.16 -0.51
CA LEU A 181 6.48 -14.72 -0.95
C LEU A 181 6.71 -15.06 -2.42
N ARG A 182 6.44 -16.32 -2.82
CA ARG A 182 6.62 -16.78 -4.19
C ARG A 182 5.75 -15.96 -5.16
N TRP A 183 4.47 -15.79 -4.83
CA TRP A 183 3.53 -15.01 -5.65
C TRP A 183 3.99 -13.57 -5.84
N THR A 184 4.37 -12.89 -4.74
CA THR A 184 4.83 -11.50 -4.78
C THR A 184 6.09 -11.34 -5.63
N LEU A 185 7.06 -12.24 -5.49
CA LEU A 185 8.30 -12.17 -6.27
C LEU A 185 8.06 -12.43 -7.77
N GLU A 186 7.14 -13.33 -8.14
CA GLU A 186 6.73 -13.50 -9.54
C GLU A 186 6.05 -12.22 -10.06
N ARG A 187 5.20 -11.59 -9.25
CA ARG A 187 4.54 -10.33 -9.58
C ARG A 187 5.54 -9.18 -9.82
N ILE A 188 6.61 -9.13 -9.02
CA ILE A 188 7.71 -8.16 -9.17
C ILE A 188 8.50 -8.35 -10.46
N LEU A 189 8.62 -9.57 -10.98
CA LEU A 189 9.31 -9.82 -12.27
C LEU A 189 8.44 -9.52 -13.49
N GLN A 190 7.12 -9.54 -13.31
CA GLN A 190 6.12 -9.22 -14.32
C GLN A 190 5.87 -7.71 -14.48
N SER A 191 6.21 -6.89 -13.47
CA SER A 191 6.30 -5.46 -13.68
C SER A 191 7.56 -5.18 -14.51
N ASP A 192 7.34 -4.90 -15.79
CA ASP A 192 8.39 -4.51 -16.73
C ASP A 192 8.83 -3.08 -16.42
N LEU A 193 9.55 -2.93 -15.31
CA LEU A 193 10.48 -1.82 -15.13
C LEU A 193 11.45 -1.93 -16.30
N GLY A 194 11.23 -1.10 -17.33
CA GLY A 194 11.77 -1.30 -18.67
C GLY A 194 13.13 -1.99 -18.69
N ARG A 195 13.23 -3.08 -19.46
CA ARG A 195 14.46 -3.83 -19.78
C ARG A 195 15.73 -2.99 -20.03
N ASP A 196 15.62 -1.67 -20.20
CA ASP A 196 16.71 -0.75 -20.51
C ASP A 196 17.00 0.31 -19.42
N VAL A 197 16.17 0.49 -18.38
CA VAL A 197 16.35 1.59 -17.40
C VAL A 197 17.11 1.17 -16.12
N ALA A 198 17.14 -0.12 -15.76
CA ALA A 198 18.08 -0.70 -14.77
C ALA A 198 17.86 -2.22 -14.61
N PRO A 199 18.61 -3.14 -15.27
CA PRO A 199 18.11 -4.51 -15.41
C PRO A 199 19.06 -5.68 -15.05
N SER A 200 20.01 -5.53 -14.11
CA SER A 200 20.82 -6.69 -13.67
C SER A 200 20.61 -7.09 -12.21
N ARG A 201 20.83 -6.20 -11.24
CA ARG A 201 20.91 -6.59 -9.81
C ARG A 201 19.56 -6.93 -9.18
N MET A 202 18.52 -6.10 -9.35
CA MET A 202 17.18 -6.42 -8.84
C MET A 202 16.70 -7.76 -9.37
N ARG A 203 16.71 -7.91 -10.69
CA ARG A 203 16.20 -9.11 -11.38
C ARG A 203 16.96 -10.36 -10.98
N SER A 204 18.30 -10.29 -10.89
CA SER A 204 19.10 -11.43 -10.44
C SER A 204 18.74 -11.83 -9.02
N THR A 205 18.64 -10.86 -8.11
CA THR A 205 18.34 -11.12 -6.69
C THR A 205 16.94 -11.71 -6.51
N VAL A 206 15.94 -11.19 -7.22
CA VAL A 206 14.57 -11.72 -7.21
C VAL A 206 14.50 -13.11 -7.83
N HIS A 207 15.21 -13.35 -8.94
CA HIS A 207 15.31 -14.69 -9.54
C HIS A 207 15.96 -15.71 -8.61
N ASP A 208 17.00 -15.32 -7.88
CA ASP A 208 17.66 -16.20 -6.91
C ASP A 208 16.71 -16.56 -5.75
N ALA A 209 15.96 -15.58 -5.22
CA ALA A 209 14.94 -15.82 -4.21
C ALA A 209 13.84 -16.78 -4.71
N LEU A 210 13.35 -16.58 -5.95
CA LEU A 210 12.37 -17.48 -6.56
C LEU A 210 12.92 -18.89 -6.76
N ARG A 211 14.18 -19.04 -7.17
CA ARG A 211 14.81 -20.35 -7.34
C ARG A 211 14.79 -21.14 -6.02
N SER A 212 15.01 -20.47 -4.89
CA SER A 212 14.94 -21.09 -3.56
C SER A 212 13.53 -21.57 -3.17
N LEU A 213 12.46 -20.97 -3.72
CA LEU A 213 11.07 -21.32 -3.41
C LEU A 213 10.45 -22.31 -4.42
N ARG A 214 10.88 -22.29 -5.69
CA ARG A 214 10.19 -22.95 -6.82
C ARG A 214 9.99 -24.45 -6.66
N SER A 215 10.93 -25.15 -6.04
CA SER A 215 10.88 -26.61 -5.89
C SER A 215 9.94 -27.08 -4.77
N ALA A 216 9.58 -26.21 -3.81
CA ALA A 216 8.93 -26.62 -2.57
C ALA A 216 7.62 -25.90 -2.25
N VAL A 217 7.27 -24.84 -3.00
CA VAL A 217 6.13 -23.97 -2.70
C VAL A 217 5.32 -23.76 -3.96
N ALA A 218 4.02 -24.03 -3.97
CA ALA A 218 3.17 -23.84 -5.15
C ALA A 218 2.98 -22.35 -5.51
N LEU A 219 2.78 -22.05 -6.80
CA LEU A 219 2.38 -20.71 -7.24
C LEU A 219 0.86 -20.59 -7.18
N GLN A 220 0.35 -19.65 -6.39
CA GLN A 220 -1.07 -19.36 -6.27
C GLN A 220 -1.29 -17.84 -6.18
N PRO A 221 -2.36 -17.28 -6.77
CA PRO A 221 -2.68 -15.86 -6.62
C PRO A 221 -3.00 -15.46 -5.18
N PHE A 222 -2.45 -14.34 -4.74
CA PHE A 222 -2.76 -13.69 -3.46
C PHE A 222 -2.93 -12.18 -3.62
N THR A 223 -3.63 -11.57 -2.66
CA THR A 223 -3.89 -10.14 -2.55
C THR A 223 -3.18 -9.54 -1.35
N ALA A 224 -3.13 -8.21 -1.27
CA ALA A 224 -2.61 -7.51 -0.09
C ALA A 224 -3.37 -7.85 1.20
N VAL A 225 -4.67 -8.17 1.11
CA VAL A 225 -5.50 -8.56 2.26
C VAL A 225 -5.05 -9.90 2.85
N ASP A 226 -4.66 -10.85 2.00
CA ASP A 226 -4.16 -12.16 2.44
C ASP A 226 -2.87 -12.04 3.26
N CYS A 227 -2.08 -11.00 3.00
CA CYS A 227 -0.85 -10.69 3.73
C CYS A 227 -1.11 -10.06 5.11
N ARG A 228 -2.16 -9.24 5.22
CA ARG A 228 -2.51 -8.49 6.46
C ARG A 228 -3.20 -9.36 7.51
N ASN A 229 -4.03 -10.33 7.10
CA ASN A 229 -4.82 -11.16 8.01
C ASN A 229 -4.08 -12.40 8.55
N ARG A 230 -2.77 -12.29 8.77
CA ARG A 230 -1.93 -13.40 9.23
C ARG A 230 -1.73 -13.35 10.74
N ARG A 231 -1.72 -14.53 11.37
CA ARG A 231 -1.36 -14.70 12.78
C ARG A 231 0.05 -15.24 12.85
N TYR A 232 0.89 -14.52 13.58
CA TYR A 232 2.28 -14.91 13.80
C TYR A 232 2.45 -15.51 15.19
N THR A 233 3.25 -16.54 15.25
CA THR A 233 3.73 -17.22 16.45
C THR A 233 5.23 -16.94 16.60
N ARG A 234 5.83 -17.34 17.72
CA ARG A 234 7.27 -17.27 17.91
C ARG A 234 8.08 -17.98 16.81
N LEU A 235 7.49 -18.96 16.11
CA LEU A 235 8.17 -19.77 15.08
C LEU A 235 8.15 -19.15 13.67
N ASN A 236 7.34 -18.11 13.45
CA ASN A 236 7.22 -17.42 12.16
C ASN A 236 7.06 -15.90 12.32
N ALA A 237 7.49 -15.33 13.45
CA ALA A 237 7.38 -13.91 13.74
C ALA A 237 8.11 -13.04 12.70
N ASP A 238 9.20 -13.54 12.13
CA ASP A 238 9.97 -12.88 11.09
C ASP A 238 9.23 -12.77 9.74
N TYR A 239 8.19 -13.59 9.51
CA TYR A 239 7.32 -13.43 8.34
C TYR A 239 6.45 -12.18 8.41
N ALA A 240 6.30 -11.54 9.57
CA ALA A 240 5.52 -10.30 9.69
C ALA A 240 6.05 -9.23 8.74
N GLN A 241 7.35 -8.97 8.78
CA GLN A 241 7.98 -7.96 7.92
C GLN A 241 8.00 -8.37 6.45
N LEU A 242 8.20 -9.66 6.15
CA LEU A 242 8.15 -10.18 4.79
C LEU A 242 6.76 -10.01 4.17
N HIS A 243 5.70 -10.40 4.90
CA HIS A 243 4.34 -10.23 4.43
C HIS A 243 3.93 -8.76 4.36
N ALA A 244 4.48 -7.89 5.19
CA ALA A 244 4.23 -6.45 5.08
C ALA A 244 4.79 -5.87 3.77
N LEU A 245 6.02 -6.26 3.37
CA LEU A 245 6.56 -5.95 2.05
C LEU A 245 5.71 -6.55 0.93
N CYS A 246 5.26 -7.79 1.08
CA CYS A 246 4.35 -8.42 0.12
C CYS A 246 3.02 -7.66 0.00
N ALA A 247 2.44 -7.24 1.12
CA ALA A 247 1.21 -6.46 1.14
C ALA A 247 1.38 -5.16 0.34
N PHE A 248 2.49 -4.44 0.57
CA PHE A 248 2.83 -3.23 -0.18
C PHE A 248 2.94 -3.50 -1.70
N PHE A 249 3.73 -4.50 -2.11
CA PHE A 249 3.90 -4.81 -3.54
C PHE A 249 2.60 -5.26 -4.21
N LEU A 250 1.77 -6.03 -3.51
CA LEU A 250 0.49 -6.52 -4.04
C LEU A 250 -0.59 -5.44 -4.06
N GLU A 251 -0.54 -4.45 -3.16
CA GLU A 251 -1.44 -3.28 -3.17
C GLU A 251 -1.02 -2.27 -4.24
N ALA A 252 0.29 -2.06 -4.40
CA ALA A 252 0.83 -1.18 -5.43
C ALA A 252 0.79 -1.82 -6.83
N SER A 253 0.74 -3.14 -6.92
CA SER A 253 0.37 -3.85 -8.15
C SER A 253 -1.12 -3.62 -8.40
N GLY A 254 -1.46 -2.59 -9.17
CA GLY A 254 -2.85 -2.31 -9.53
C GLY A 254 -3.56 -3.54 -10.14
N PRO A 255 -4.91 -3.53 -10.26
CA PRO A 255 -5.63 -4.64 -10.87
C PRO A 255 -5.05 -4.96 -12.25
N SER A 256 -4.64 -6.21 -12.47
CA SER A 256 -4.22 -6.66 -13.79
C SER A 256 -5.42 -6.55 -14.73
N HIS A 257 -5.34 -5.65 -15.70
CA HIS A 257 -6.37 -5.59 -16.74
C HIS A 257 -6.19 -6.83 -17.63
N LEU A 258 -7.22 -7.68 -17.61
CA LEU A 258 -7.50 -8.80 -18.53
C LEU A 258 -6.76 -10.14 -18.32
N PRO A 259 -7.49 -11.28 -18.32
CA PRO A 259 -6.89 -12.59 -18.52
C PRO A 259 -6.39 -12.73 -19.97
N GLY A 260 -5.11 -13.09 -20.13
CA GLY A 260 -4.53 -13.47 -21.43
C GLY A 260 -3.64 -12.42 -22.08
N ASP A 261 -3.57 -11.21 -21.54
CA ASP A 261 -2.58 -10.24 -21.99
C ASP A 261 -1.28 -10.42 -21.20
N THR A 262 -0.18 -10.66 -21.90
CA THR A 262 1.19 -10.60 -21.35
C THR A 262 1.59 -9.15 -21.05
N GLU A 263 0.65 -8.32 -20.62
CA GLU A 263 0.89 -6.92 -20.30
C GLU A 263 1.56 -6.81 -18.94
N SER A 264 2.57 -5.94 -18.91
CA SER A 264 3.40 -5.72 -17.75
C SER A 264 2.56 -5.08 -16.65
N VAL A 265 2.74 -5.50 -15.40
CA VAL A 265 1.85 -5.00 -14.35
C VAL A 265 2.34 -3.66 -13.82
N PRO A 266 1.47 -2.62 -13.77
CA PRO A 266 1.83 -1.34 -13.19
C PRO A 266 2.15 -1.48 -11.71
N PHE A 267 3.07 -0.65 -11.25
CA PHE A 267 3.37 -0.47 -9.85
C PHE A 267 3.07 0.99 -9.48
N VAL A 268 1.98 1.24 -8.77
CA VAL A 268 1.52 2.59 -8.44
C VAL A 268 1.02 2.66 -7.01
N VAL A 269 1.40 3.72 -6.31
CA VAL A 269 1.03 4.00 -4.93
C VAL A 269 0.09 5.20 -4.94
N ASN A 270 -1.09 5.04 -4.32
CA ASN A 270 -2.01 6.14 -4.09
C ASN A 270 -1.45 7.04 -2.99
N MET A 271 -1.06 8.26 -3.33
CA MET A 271 -0.39 9.15 -2.38
C MET A 271 -1.31 9.66 -1.28
N ALA A 272 -2.59 9.90 -1.60
CA ALA A 272 -3.57 10.33 -0.61
C ALA A 272 -3.84 9.23 0.41
N GLN A 273 -4.06 8.00 -0.05
CA GLN A 273 -4.28 6.85 0.81
C GLN A 273 -3.02 6.51 1.64
N LEU A 274 -1.82 6.60 1.05
CA LEU A 274 -0.57 6.40 1.79
C LEU A 274 -0.41 7.44 2.90
N TYR A 275 -0.73 8.71 2.62
CA TYR A 275 -0.65 9.77 3.61
C TYR A 275 -1.65 9.57 4.76
N GLU A 276 -2.90 9.20 4.46
CA GLU A 276 -3.92 8.84 5.47
C GLU A 276 -3.41 7.71 6.38
N GLN A 277 -2.96 6.60 5.79
CA GLN A 277 -2.43 5.46 6.53
C GLN A 277 -1.20 5.82 7.35
N PHE A 278 -0.34 6.69 6.83
CA PHE A 278 0.84 7.18 7.54
C PHE A 278 0.45 7.99 8.78
N VAL A 279 -0.44 8.97 8.65
CA VAL A 279 -0.93 9.77 9.78
C VAL A 279 -1.60 8.86 10.82
N ALA A 280 -2.43 7.92 10.38
CA ALA A 280 -3.09 6.94 11.25
C ALA A 280 -2.08 6.08 12.02
N ALA A 281 -1.10 5.50 11.32
CA ALA A 281 -0.08 4.63 11.89
C ALA A 281 0.89 5.37 12.82
N TRP A 282 1.14 6.65 12.56
CA TRP A 282 1.92 7.51 13.45
C TRP A 282 1.14 7.81 14.73
N LEU A 283 -0.11 8.30 14.59
CA LEU A 283 -0.96 8.62 15.74
C LEU A 283 -1.19 7.39 16.61
N GLN A 284 -1.49 6.23 16.03
CA GLN A 284 -1.71 5.00 16.79
C GLN A 284 -0.52 4.61 17.68
N ARG A 285 0.71 4.91 17.27
CA ARG A 285 1.93 4.64 18.04
C ARG A 285 2.26 5.72 19.08
N SER A 286 1.79 6.95 18.88
CA SER A 286 2.23 8.12 19.66
C SER A 286 1.13 8.77 20.51
N LEU A 287 -0.13 8.35 20.35
CA LEU A 287 -1.24 8.89 21.13
C LEU A 287 -1.11 8.57 22.63
N PRO A 288 -1.40 9.55 23.52
CA PRO A 288 -1.48 9.31 24.95
C PRO A 288 -2.50 8.24 25.32
N ALA A 289 -2.25 7.50 26.42
CA ALA A 289 -3.11 6.39 26.85
C ALA A 289 -4.57 6.78 27.20
N ILE A 290 -4.83 8.08 27.42
CA ILE A 290 -6.16 8.65 27.67
C ILE A 290 -7.03 8.69 26.41
N TRP A 291 -6.44 8.61 25.23
CA TRP A 291 -7.16 8.63 23.96
C TRP A 291 -7.10 7.27 23.27
N GLN A 292 -8.10 7.02 22.45
CA GLN A 292 -8.17 5.86 21.59
C GLN A 292 -8.48 6.31 20.17
N LEU A 293 -7.68 5.88 19.20
CA LEU A 293 -7.91 6.13 17.78
C LEU A 293 -8.70 4.97 17.17
N GLN A 294 -9.76 5.31 16.43
CA GLN A 294 -10.42 4.40 15.50
C GLN A 294 -10.10 4.83 14.07
N ILE A 295 -9.73 3.87 13.23
CA ILE A 295 -9.30 4.09 11.84
C ILE A 295 -10.38 3.54 10.90
N GLN A 296 -10.74 4.30 9.87
CA GLN A 296 -11.73 3.95 8.84
C GLN A 296 -13.06 3.48 9.44
N GLU A 297 -13.60 4.27 10.38
CA GLU A 297 -14.82 3.93 11.08
C GLU A 297 -16.04 4.12 10.15
N ARG A 298 -16.85 3.05 10.02
CA ARG A 298 -18.10 3.11 9.25
C ARG A 298 -19.23 3.57 10.15
N HIS A 299 -19.83 4.71 9.82
CA HIS A 299 -21.01 5.23 10.52
C HIS A 299 -22.24 5.13 9.60
N ALA A 300 -23.22 4.33 9.99
CA ALA A 300 -24.45 4.17 9.22
C ALA A 300 -25.37 5.40 9.37
N LEU A 301 -25.73 6.01 8.25
CA LEU A 301 -26.75 7.05 8.18
C LEU A 301 -28.13 6.46 7.86
N SER A 302 -28.12 5.33 7.14
CA SER A 302 -29.27 4.47 6.86
C SER A 302 -28.76 3.06 6.54
N ASP A 303 -29.66 2.12 6.25
CA ASP A 303 -29.30 0.75 5.88
C ASP A 303 -28.41 0.65 4.62
N GLN A 304 -28.43 1.66 3.75
CA GLN A 304 -27.71 1.66 2.48
C GLN A 304 -26.58 2.70 2.41
N LEU A 305 -26.61 3.71 3.29
CA LEU A 305 -25.66 4.82 3.27
C LEU A 305 -24.83 4.82 4.54
N HIS A 306 -23.51 4.83 4.37
CA HIS A 306 -22.57 4.93 5.47
C HIS A 306 -21.53 6.01 5.14
N PHE A 307 -21.13 6.76 6.16
CA PHE A 307 -19.88 7.50 6.12
C PHE A 307 -18.72 6.55 6.42
N ALA A 308 -17.63 6.72 5.67
CA ALA A 308 -16.33 6.17 6.01
C ALA A 308 -15.51 7.34 6.54
N ILE A 309 -15.30 7.37 7.85
CA ILE A 309 -14.57 8.44 8.52
C ILE A 309 -13.14 7.96 8.71
N ASP A 310 -12.18 8.71 8.15
CA ASP A 310 -10.75 8.36 8.16
C ASP A 310 -10.28 8.03 9.57
N LEU A 311 -10.47 8.96 10.51
CA LEU A 311 -9.97 8.86 11.87
C LEU A 311 -10.94 9.48 12.88
N VAL A 312 -11.19 8.78 13.98
CA VAL A 312 -11.96 9.30 15.11
C VAL A 312 -11.16 9.11 16.40
N LEU A 313 -10.95 10.20 17.12
CA LEU A 313 -10.38 10.19 18.45
C LEU A 313 -11.49 10.03 19.49
N TYR A 314 -11.29 9.11 20.41
CA TYR A 314 -12.16 8.88 21.56
C TYR A 314 -11.44 9.15 22.86
N ASP A 315 -12.17 9.67 23.84
CA ASP A 315 -11.75 9.57 25.23
C ASP A 315 -11.88 8.10 25.66
N ARG A 316 -10.78 7.51 26.08
CA ARG A 316 -10.72 6.08 26.39
C ARG A 316 -11.52 5.71 27.64
N ALA A 317 -11.63 6.63 28.61
CA ALA A 317 -12.33 6.37 29.85
C ALA A 317 -13.85 6.53 29.69
N ALA A 318 -14.27 7.59 29.00
CA ALA A 318 -15.67 7.90 28.77
C ALA A 318 -16.27 7.14 27.56
N GLY A 319 -15.43 6.63 26.66
CA GLY A 319 -15.85 5.98 25.41
C GLY A 319 -16.56 6.95 24.45
N LYS A 320 -16.32 8.26 24.59
CA LYS A 320 -17.00 9.30 23.81
C LYS A 320 -16.10 9.84 22.70
N PRO A 321 -16.64 10.11 21.50
CA PRO A 321 -15.89 10.73 20.43
C PRO A 321 -15.55 12.16 20.84
N VAL A 322 -14.28 12.50 20.66
CA VAL A 322 -13.69 13.77 21.03
C VAL A 322 -13.48 14.63 19.79
N ALA A 323 -12.88 14.05 18.77
CA ALA A 323 -12.59 14.73 17.52
C ALA A 323 -12.67 13.79 16.32
N VAL A 324 -13.09 14.32 15.19
CA VAL A 324 -12.90 13.68 13.88
C VAL A 324 -11.67 14.27 13.22
N LEU A 325 -10.80 13.42 12.67
CA LEU A 325 -9.65 13.86 11.89
C LEU A 325 -9.83 13.35 10.46
N ASP A 326 -9.63 14.24 9.49
CA ASP A 326 -9.73 13.94 8.07
C ASP A 326 -8.46 14.41 7.39
N THR A 327 -7.83 13.52 6.62
CA THR A 327 -6.52 13.79 6.03
C THR A 327 -6.66 14.20 4.57
N LYS A 328 -5.92 15.23 4.14
CA LYS A 328 -5.99 15.76 2.77
C LYS A 328 -4.59 15.91 2.18
N TYR A 329 -4.27 15.08 1.19
CA TYR A 329 -2.99 15.13 0.49
C TYR A 329 -2.96 16.20 -0.62
N LYS A 330 -3.12 17.47 -0.25
CA LYS A 330 -3.07 18.63 -1.15
C LYS A 330 -2.59 19.86 -0.38
N VAL A 331 -2.21 20.91 -1.10
CA VAL A 331 -1.83 22.20 -0.50
C VAL A 331 -2.56 23.29 -1.28
N PRO A 332 -3.82 23.59 -0.93
CA PRO A 332 -4.59 24.63 -1.60
C PRO A 332 -3.99 26.01 -1.32
N ALA A 333 -4.06 26.90 -2.32
CA ALA A 333 -3.48 28.24 -2.23
C ALA A 333 -4.29 29.21 -1.34
N ALA A 334 -5.61 29.01 -1.26
CA ALA A 334 -6.56 29.93 -0.61
C ALA A 334 -7.26 29.28 0.61
N GLY A 335 -6.51 28.48 1.38
CA GLY A 335 -7.05 27.75 2.53
C GLY A 335 -7.82 26.48 2.16
N PRO A 336 -8.47 25.81 3.14
CA PRO A 336 -9.12 24.52 2.90
C PRO A 336 -10.33 24.64 1.95
N ASP A 337 -10.54 23.62 1.12
CA ASP A 337 -11.70 23.60 0.21
C ASP A 337 -13.00 23.51 1.00
N THR A 338 -14.03 24.25 0.56
CA THR A 338 -15.35 24.25 1.23
C THR A 338 -15.97 22.86 1.30
N ALA A 339 -15.69 22.00 0.31
CA ALA A 339 -16.12 20.61 0.30
C ALA A 339 -15.46 19.78 1.41
N ASP A 340 -14.17 20.00 1.70
CA ASP A 340 -13.45 19.32 2.78
C ASP A 340 -14.01 19.75 4.15
N VAL A 341 -14.26 21.05 4.32
CA VAL A 341 -14.87 21.60 5.54
C VAL A 341 -16.27 21.03 5.75
N ALA A 342 -17.10 21.01 4.71
CA ALA A 342 -18.44 20.44 4.80
C ALA A 342 -18.40 18.93 5.14
N GLN A 343 -17.47 18.19 4.54
CA GLN A 343 -17.28 16.75 4.80
C GLN A 343 -16.91 16.49 6.26
N VAL A 344 -15.90 17.17 6.80
CA VAL A 344 -15.45 16.92 8.18
C VAL A 344 -16.49 17.36 9.22
N VAL A 345 -17.24 18.44 8.95
CA VAL A 345 -18.36 18.87 9.79
C VAL A 345 -19.47 17.82 9.80
N ALA A 346 -19.83 17.26 8.64
CA ALA A 346 -20.83 16.20 8.56
C ALA A 346 -20.40 14.95 9.35
N TYR A 347 -19.11 14.59 9.28
CA TYR A 347 -18.56 13.47 10.05
C TYR A 347 -18.59 13.73 11.55
N ALA A 348 -18.16 14.91 11.99
CA ALA A 348 -18.18 15.29 13.40
C ALA A 348 -19.61 15.34 13.96
N ALA A 349 -20.55 15.92 13.22
CA ALA A 349 -21.97 15.96 13.59
C ALA A 349 -22.57 14.55 13.70
N ALA A 350 -22.28 13.66 12.75
CA ALA A 350 -22.76 12.28 12.78
C ALA A 350 -22.20 11.49 13.98
N LYS A 351 -20.96 11.79 14.39
CA LYS A 351 -20.32 11.18 15.56
C LYS A 351 -20.70 11.87 16.88
N GLY A 352 -21.25 13.08 16.85
CA GLY A 352 -21.44 13.89 18.06
C GLY A 352 -20.12 14.41 18.64
N ALA A 353 -19.09 14.56 17.81
CA ALA A 353 -17.83 15.18 18.20
C ALA A 353 -17.94 16.71 18.09
N ALA A 354 -17.41 17.42 19.09
CA ALA A 354 -17.39 18.89 19.09
C ALA A 354 -16.21 19.45 18.27
N GLU A 355 -15.17 18.66 18.05
CA GLU A 355 -13.95 19.09 17.36
C GLU A 355 -13.76 18.31 16.05
N ALA A 356 -13.24 19.00 15.03
CA ALA A 356 -12.94 18.48 13.72
C ALA A 356 -11.59 19.05 13.22
N TYR A 357 -10.74 18.19 12.67
CA TYR A 357 -9.43 18.59 12.17
C TYR A 357 -9.22 18.13 10.72
N LEU A 358 -8.82 19.07 9.87
CA LEU A 358 -8.30 18.79 8.54
C LEU A 358 -6.77 18.77 8.61
N ILE A 359 -6.17 17.61 8.30
CA ILE A 359 -4.72 17.39 8.40
C ILE A 359 -4.09 17.42 7.00
N TYR A 360 -3.15 18.34 6.79
CA TYR A 360 -2.46 18.55 5.50
C TYR A 360 -0.97 18.19 5.56
N PRO A 361 -0.34 17.77 4.43
CA PRO A 361 1.07 17.38 4.36
C PRO A 361 2.03 18.56 4.47
N GLN A 362 1.52 19.80 4.49
CA GLN A 362 2.24 21.05 4.71
C GLN A 362 1.33 22.05 5.43
N PRO A 363 1.88 23.01 6.17
CA PRO A 363 1.10 24.14 6.69
C PRO A 363 0.42 24.91 5.56
N LEU A 364 -0.85 25.27 5.75
CA LEU A 364 -1.56 26.13 4.80
C LEU A 364 -1.18 27.60 5.02
N HIS A 365 -1.15 28.38 3.94
CA HIS A 365 -0.95 29.82 4.01
C HIS A 365 -2.09 30.52 4.78
N GLU A 366 -3.32 30.06 4.56
CA GLU A 366 -4.52 30.53 5.23
C GLU A 366 -5.12 29.37 6.05
N PRO A 367 -4.68 29.18 7.31
CA PRO A 367 -5.25 28.16 8.17
C PRO A 367 -6.68 28.55 8.59
N LEU A 368 -7.51 27.54 8.83
CA LEU A 368 -8.87 27.69 9.35
C LEU A 368 -8.89 27.36 10.85
N ASP A 369 -9.56 28.21 11.62
CA ASP A 369 -9.97 27.97 13.01
C ASP A 369 -11.34 28.64 13.19
N ALA A 370 -12.43 27.85 13.06
CA ALA A 370 -13.78 28.39 13.01
C ALA A 370 -14.83 27.38 13.49
N THR A 371 -15.95 27.88 14.04
CA THR A 371 -17.11 27.05 14.41
C THR A 371 -18.15 27.02 13.28
N VAL A 372 -18.52 25.83 12.83
CA VAL A 372 -19.54 25.58 11.80
C VAL A 372 -20.54 24.57 12.34
N GLY A 373 -21.81 24.96 12.47
CA GLY A 373 -22.87 24.05 12.93
C GLY A 373 -22.67 23.46 14.33
N GLY A 374 -22.00 24.19 15.23
CA GLY A 374 -21.65 23.72 16.57
C GLY A 374 -20.43 22.81 16.64
N VAL A 375 -19.81 22.49 15.50
CA VAL A 375 -18.52 21.79 15.40
C VAL A 375 -17.42 22.82 15.21
N HIS A 376 -16.35 22.69 15.98
CA HIS A 376 -15.16 23.51 15.83
C HIS A 376 -14.16 22.87 14.87
N VAL A 377 -13.88 23.54 13.76
CA VAL A 377 -13.07 23.03 12.65
C VAL A 377 -11.74 23.74 12.61
N ARG A 378 -10.65 22.96 12.61
CA ARG A 378 -9.28 23.49 12.49
C ARG A 378 -8.49 22.81 11.38
N THR A 379 -7.61 23.57 10.73
CA THR A 379 -6.58 23.01 9.86
C THR A 379 -5.28 22.84 10.62
N VAL A 380 -4.67 21.66 10.53
CA VAL A 380 -3.36 21.36 11.12
C VAL A 380 -2.48 20.68 10.08
N ALA A 381 -1.18 20.64 10.33
CA ALA A 381 -0.23 20.00 9.43
C ALA A 381 0.44 18.79 10.08
N PHE A 382 0.57 17.72 9.30
CA PHE A 382 1.65 16.74 9.48
C PHE A 382 2.62 16.96 8.32
N ALA A 383 3.55 17.88 8.53
CA ALA A 383 4.51 18.31 7.53
C ALA A 383 5.41 17.14 7.07
N LEU A 384 5.48 16.93 5.76
CA LEU A 384 6.33 15.89 5.16
C LEU A 384 7.71 16.39 4.79
N ASP A 385 7.97 17.70 4.77
CA ASP A 385 9.18 18.35 4.25
C ASP A 385 10.31 18.55 5.29
N GLY A 386 10.29 17.79 6.39
CA GLY A 386 11.28 17.88 7.46
C GLY A 386 11.37 16.61 8.30
N ASP A 387 11.70 16.77 9.59
CA ASP A 387 11.72 15.65 10.53
C ASP A 387 10.28 15.20 10.86
N LEU A 388 9.92 13.99 10.45
CA LEU A 388 8.58 13.44 10.66
C LEU A 388 8.23 13.20 12.12
N HIS A 389 9.22 12.96 12.99
CA HIS A 389 8.97 12.80 14.42
C HIS A 389 8.61 14.15 15.04
N GLU A 390 9.36 15.20 14.73
CA GLU A 390 9.04 16.57 15.17
C GLU A 390 7.68 17.02 14.64
N ALA A 391 7.40 16.81 13.35
CA ALA A 391 6.14 17.15 12.72
C ALA A 391 4.95 16.47 13.41
N GLY A 392 5.05 15.17 13.70
CA GLY A 392 4.01 14.45 14.40
C GLY A 392 3.83 14.91 15.86
N VAL A 393 4.92 15.24 16.57
CA VAL A 393 4.83 15.82 17.92
C VAL A 393 4.09 17.16 17.90
N GLN A 394 4.32 18.00 16.88
CA GLN A 394 3.59 19.26 16.72
C GLN A 394 2.10 19.03 16.41
N LEU A 395 1.78 18.02 15.59
CA LEU A 395 0.40 17.60 15.37
C LEU A 395 -0.27 17.22 16.71
N LEU A 396 0.34 16.36 17.53
CA LEU A 396 -0.23 15.97 18.83
C LEU A 396 -0.45 17.15 19.77
N LYS A 397 0.50 18.09 19.82
CA LYS A 397 0.34 19.32 20.63
C LYS A 397 -0.86 20.12 20.15
N SER A 398 -1.01 20.29 18.84
CA SER A 398 -2.13 21.01 18.24
C SER A 398 -3.48 20.35 18.55
N LEU A 399 -3.55 19.02 18.56
CA LEU A 399 -4.73 18.28 18.99
C LEU A 399 -4.98 18.45 20.50
N ALA A 400 -3.95 18.32 21.34
CA ALA A 400 -4.07 18.35 22.80
C ALA A 400 -4.46 19.71 23.38
N VAL A 401 -3.91 20.82 22.87
CA VAL A 401 -4.25 22.16 23.36
C VAL A 401 -5.75 22.41 23.34
N HIS A 402 -6.45 21.80 22.39
CA HIS A 402 -7.83 22.15 22.10
C HIS A 402 -8.83 21.08 22.52
N ILE A 403 -8.40 19.82 22.59
CA ILE A 403 -9.21 18.73 23.17
C ILE A 403 -9.30 18.84 24.70
N SER A 404 -8.26 19.39 25.34
CA SER A 404 -8.15 19.47 26.81
C SER A 404 -8.94 20.63 27.42
N GLY A 405 -10.12 20.96 26.89
CA GLY A 405 -11.02 22.00 27.41
C GLY A 405 -11.49 21.76 28.85
N VAL A 406 -10.57 21.96 29.80
CA VAL A 406 -10.74 22.17 31.25
C VAL A 406 -9.67 23.22 31.56
N ARG A 407 -9.93 24.53 31.56
CA ARG A 407 -11.15 25.31 31.82
C ARG A 407 -11.21 26.52 30.90
#